data_AF-C6B8K4-F1
#
_entry.id   AF-C6B8K4-F1
#
_cell.length_a   1.000
_cell.length_b   1.000
_cell.length_c   1.000
_cell.angle_alpha   90.00
_cell.angle_beta   90.00
_cell.angle_gamma   90.00
#
_symmetry.space_group_name_H-M   'P 1'
#
loop_
_entity.id
_entity.type
_entity.pdbx_description
1 polymer ?
#
loop_
_entity_poly.entity_id
_entity_poly.type
_entity_poly.pdbx_seq_one_letter_code
_entity_poly.pdbx_strand_id
1 'polypeptide(L)'
;MIDRRAELGLWTLRLETILIGRGVLSADGELVAEIGSRFPKDVEDALDGFIENPIELMGLLKICRAARDGGPLSPVVRVAAHLMTREVLQALQDSEAVGDFRS
;
A
#
# COMPACT_ATOMS: atom_id res chain seq x y z
N MET A 1 -2.09 24.91 0.99
CA MET A 1 -2.98 23.75 0.71
C MET A 1 -2.07 22.64 0.24
N ILE A 2 -1.94 21.55 1.00
CA ILE A 2 -1.07 20.43 0.59
C ILE A 2 -1.64 19.86 -0.71
N ASP A 3 -0.79 19.70 -1.72
CA ASP A 3 -1.17 19.05 -2.96
C ASP A 3 -1.40 17.56 -2.66
N ARG A 4 -2.69 17.18 -2.54
CA ARG A 4 -3.10 15.80 -2.26
C ARG A 4 -2.57 14.79 -3.28
N ARG A 5 -2.26 15.23 -4.51
CA ARG A 5 -1.65 14.38 -5.53
C ARG A 5 -0.18 14.11 -5.19
N ALA A 6 0.57 15.15 -4.83
CA ALA A 6 1.97 15.02 -4.42
C ALA A 6 2.09 14.17 -3.14
N GLU A 7 1.21 14.40 -2.17
CA GLU A 7 1.16 13.61 -0.93
C GLU A 7 0.83 12.13 -1.19
N LEU A 8 -0.20 11.85 -1.99
CA LEU A 8 -0.53 10.47 -2.38
C LEU A 8 0.62 9.81 -3.14
N GLY A 9 1.30 10.54 -4.03
CA GLY A 9 2.47 10.04 -4.74
C GLY A 9 3.61 9.66 -3.81
N LEU A 10 3.89 10.48 -2.79
CA LEU A 10 4.88 10.18 -1.76
C LEU A 10 4.50 8.94 -0.93
N TRP A 11 3.24 8.84 -0.50
CA TRP A 11 2.77 7.69 0.27
C TRP A 11 2.78 6.41 -0.55
N THR A 12 2.45 6.48 -1.85
CA THR A 12 2.50 5.33 -2.76
C THR A 12 3.92 4.81 -2.88
N LEU A 13 4.90 5.71 -3.06
CA LEU A 13 6.32 5.32 -3.14
C LEU A 13 6.81 4.65 -1.84
N ARG A 14 6.42 5.20 -0.68
CA ARG A 14 6.77 4.62 0.63
C ARG A 14 6.13 3.25 0.83
N LEU A 15 4.86 3.12 0.49
CA LEU A 15 4.13 1.86 0.56
C LEU A 15 4.80 0.79 -0.31
N GLU A 16 5.11 1.12 -1.56
CA GLU A 16 5.83 0.22 -2.47
C GLU A 16 7.20 -0.20 -1.91
N THR A 17 7.95 0.74 -1.33
CA THR A 17 9.25 0.45 -0.72
C THR A 17 9.13 -0.56 0.43
N ILE A 18 8.15 -0.38 1.32
CA ILE A 18 7.90 -1.32 2.43
C ILE A 18 7.51 -2.70 1.90
N LEU A 19 6.60 -2.75 0.93
CA LEU A 19 6.11 -4.00 0.36
C LEU A 19 7.20 -4.76 -0.40
N ILE A 20 8.12 -4.05 -1.07
CA ILE A 20 9.32 -4.65 -1.67
C ILE A 20 10.23 -5.20 -0.59
N GLY A 21 10.50 -4.42 0.46
CA GLY A 21 11.33 -4.84 1.60
C GLY A 21 10.80 -6.10 2.31
N ARG A 22 9.48 -6.30 2.30
CA ARG A 22 8.81 -7.47 2.88
C ARG A 22 8.56 -8.61 1.89
N GLY A 23 9.06 -8.49 0.66
CA GLY A 23 8.94 -9.54 -0.37
C GLY A 23 7.53 -9.73 -0.93
N VAL A 24 6.63 -8.77 -0.74
CA VAL A 24 5.28 -8.78 -1.34
C VAL A 24 5.35 -8.34 -2.81
N LEU A 25 6.15 -7.31 -3.08
CA LEU A 25 6.36 -6.77 -4.41
C LEU A 25 7.80 -7.04 -4.90
N SER A 26 7.95 -7.21 -6.21
CA SER A 26 9.23 -7.21 -6.89
C SER A 26 9.77 -5.78 -6.99
N ALA A 27 11.04 -5.63 -7.37
CA ALA A 27 11.65 -4.32 -7.61
C ALA A 27 10.90 -3.49 -8.70
N ASP A 28 10.18 -4.16 -9.59
CA ASP A 28 9.36 -3.52 -10.63
C ASP A 28 7.96 -3.12 -10.11
N GLY A 29 7.65 -3.41 -8.84
CA GLY A 29 6.38 -3.08 -8.21
C GLY A 29 5.24 -4.02 -8.59
N GLU A 30 5.56 -5.24 -9.06
CA GLU A 30 4.62 -6.32 -9.36
C GLU A 30 4.55 -7.32 -8.19
N LEU A 31 3.44 -8.05 -8.03
CA LEU A 31 3.34 -9.09 -6.99
C LEU A 31 4.39 -10.18 -7.22
N VAL A 32 5.13 -10.53 -6.16
CA VAL A 32 6.05 -11.69 -6.18
C VAL A 32 5.28 -13.00 -6.09
N ALA A 33 4.15 -12.98 -5.40
CA ALA A 33 3.40 -14.18 -5.09
C ALA A 33 2.34 -14.48 -6.17
N GLU A 34 2.08 -15.78 -6.41
CA GLU A 34 1.09 -16.22 -7.41
C GLU A 34 -0.32 -15.72 -7.07
N ILE A 35 -1.15 -15.49 -8.08
CA ILE A 35 -2.54 -15.04 -7.88
C ILE A 35 -3.26 -16.03 -6.94
N GLY A 36 -3.71 -15.55 -5.77
CA GLY A 36 -4.38 -16.36 -4.75
C GLY A 36 -3.49 -16.82 -3.58
N SER A 37 -2.20 -16.47 -3.58
CA SER A 37 -1.31 -16.63 -2.44
C SER A 37 -1.70 -15.74 -1.26
N ARG A 38 -1.34 -16.13 -0.04
CA ARG A 38 -1.42 -15.26 1.14
C ARG A 38 -0.24 -14.31 1.22
N PHE A 39 -0.39 -13.22 1.97
CA PHE A 39 0.72 -12.36 2.33
C PHE A 39 1.75 -13.10 3.20
N PRO A 40 2.99 -12.61 3.29
CA PRO A 40 3.85 -12.88 4.44
C PRO A 40 3.10 -12.59 5.74
N LYS A 41 3.28 -13.42 6.76
CA LYS A 41 2.46 -13.38 7.98
C LYS A 41 2.48 -12.01 8.67
N ASP A 42 3.63 -11.36 8.74
CA ASP A 42 3.78 -10.04 9.34
C ASP A 42 3.00 -8.95 8.59
N VAL A 43 2.87 -9.10 7.26
CA VAL A 43 2.05 -8.23 6.41
C VAL A 43 0.57 -8.59 6.55
N GLU A 44 0.23 -9.88 6.60
CA GLU A 44 -1.14 -10.35 6.84
C GLU A 44 -1.68 -9.80 8.16
N ASP A 45 -0.93 -9.96 9.26
CA ASP A 45 -1.30 -9.46 10.59
C ASP A 45 -1.40 -7.92 10.61
N ALA A 46 -0.54 -7.22 9.86
CA ALA A 46 -0.56 -5.75 9.80
C ALA A 46 -1.73 -5.20 8.98
N LEU A 47 -2.17 -5.93 7.95
CA LEU A 47 -3.22 -5.51 7.03
C LEU A 47 -4.60 -6.08 7.37
N ASP A 48 -4.71 -6.89 8.43
CA ASP A 48 -5.98 -7.46 8.87
C ASP A 48 -7.02 -6.35 9.13
N GLY A 49 -8.21 -6.52 8.54
CA GLY A 49 -9.28 -5.53 8.55
C GLY A 49 -9.10 -4.33 7.59
N PHE A 50 -7.98 -4.20 6.88
CA PHE A 50 -7.73 -3.16 5.87
C PHE A 50 -7.69 -3.72 4.44
N ILE A 51 -6.93 -4.79 4.22
CA ILE A 51 -6.72 -5.42 2.91
C ILE A 51 -6.74 -6.95 3.11
N GLU A 52 -7.70 -7.62 2.50
CA GLU A 52 -7.95 -9.05 2.77
C GLU A 52 -7.02 -9.98 1.98
N ASN A 53 -6.49 -9.50 0.85
CA ASN A 53 -5.70 -10.34 -0.05
C ASN A 53 -4.79 -9.50 -0.98
N PRO A 54 -3.78 -10.13 -1.63
CA PRO A 54 -2.88 -9.43 -2.55
C PRO A 54 -3.55 -8.79 -3.75
N ILE A 55 -4.72 -9.29 -4.18
CA ILE A 55 -5.45 -8.75 -5.34
C ILE A 55 -6.01 -7.36 -4.99
N GLU A 56 -6.58 -7.21 -3.80
CA GLU A 56 -7.06 -5.92 -3.28
C GLU A 56 -5.93 -4.91 -3.13
N LEU A 57 -4.77 -5.33 -2.59
CA LEU A 57 -3.59 -4.49 -2.50
C LEU A 57 -3.18 -3.98 -3.88
N MET A 58 -3.16 -4.84 -4.89
CA MET A 58 -2.84 -4.42 -6.25
C MET A 58 -3.88 -3.50 -6.86
N GLY A 59 -5.16 -3.69 -6.54
CA GLY A 59 -6.23 -2.77 -6.91
C GLY A 59 -5.94 -1.36 -6.36
N LEU A 60 -5.62 -1.26 -5.08
CA LEU A 60 -5.25 0.01 -4.44
C LEU A 60 -4.02 0.63 -5.11
N LEU A 61 -2.93 -0.13 -5.29
CA LEU A 61 -1.70 0.37 -5.91
C LEU A 61 -1.92 0.89 -7.33
N LYS A 62 -2.72 0.20 -8.15
CA LYS A 62 -3.08 0.65 -9.50
C LYS A 62 -3.83 1.98 -9.48
N ILE A 63 -4.80 2.12 -8.57
CA ILE A 63 -5.54 3.38 -8.39
C ILE A 63 -4.59 4.50 -7.95
N CYS A 64 -3.66 4.22 -7.03
CA CYS A 64 -2.72 5.21 -6.52
C CYS A 64 -1.72 5.69 -7.59
N ARG A 65 -1.18 4.76 -8.39
CA ARG A 65 -0.33 5.09 -9.56
C ARG A 65 -1.10 5.94 -10.56
N ALA A 66 -2.32 5.54 -10.92
CA ALA A 66 -3.17 6.34 -11.79
C ALA A 66 -3.47 7.73 -11.21
N ALA A 67 -3.67 7.86 -9.89
CA ALA A 67 -3.90 9.14 -9.24
C ALA A 67 -2.67 10.05 -9.29
N ARG A 68 -1.49 9.49 -9.01
CA ARG A 68 -0.18 10.15 -9.08
C ARG A 68 0.11 10.68 -10.48
N ASP A 69 -0.13 9.86 -11.48
CA ASP A 69 0.20 10.15 -12.88
C ASP A 69 -0.85 11.04 -13.57
N GLY A 70 -1.84 11.55 -12.81
CA GLY A 70 -2.87 12.45 -13.32
C GLY A 70 -3.98 11.75 -14.12
N GLY A 71 -4.09 10.43 -14.03
CA GLY A 71 -5.10 9.61 -14.70
C GLY A 71 -6.54 10.02 -14.35
N PRO A 72 -7.53 9.62 -15.18
CA PRO A 72 -8.92 10.11 -15.10
C PRO A 72 -9.72 9.44 -13.99
N LEU A 73 -9.34 9.66 -12.73
CA LEU A 73 -10.07 9.20 -11.56
C LEU A 73 -11.09 10.25 -11.10
N SER A 74 -12.28 9.77 -10.72
CA SER A 74 -13.31 10.63 -10.11
C SER A 74 -12.81 11.22 -8.79
N PRO A 75 -13.33 12.39 -8.36
CA PRO A 75 -12.95 12.99 -7.07
C PRO A 75 -13.15 12.03 -5.88
N VAL A 76 -14.23 11.25 -5.89
CA VAL A 76 -14.54 10.27 -4.84
C VAL A 76 -13.47 9.18 -4.78
N VAL A 77 -13.07 8.64 -5.94
CA VAL A 77 -12.02 7.60 -6.00
C VAL A 77 -10.68 8.16 -5.52
N ARG A 78 -10.35 9.42 -5.81
CA ARG A 78 -9.12 10.05 -5.30
C ARG A 78 -9.13 10.20 -3.78
N VAL A 79 -10.26 10.60 -3.21
CA VAL A 79 -10.41 10.70 -1.76
C VAL A 79 -10.30 9.32 -1.11
N ALA A 80 -10.97 8.31 -1.65
CA ALA A 80 -10.88 6.94 -1.16
C ALA A 80 -9.44 6.41 -1.23
N ALA A 81 -8.76 6.54 -2.37
CA ALA A 81 -7.37 6.14 -2.53
C ALA A 81 -6.46 6.81 -1.51
N HIS A 82 -6.66 8.10 -1.26
CA HIS A 82 -5.89 8.86 -0.29
C HIS A 82 -6.09 8.36 1.15
N LEU A 83 -7.34 8.11 1.57
CA LEU A 83 -7.67 7.58 2.89
C LEU A 83 -7.11 6.16 3.08
N MET A 84 -7.40 5.26 2.14
CA MET A 84 -6.95 3.87 2.20
C MET A 84 -5.44 3.76 2.20
N THR A 85 -4.74 4.52 1.34
CA THR A 85 -3.27 4.50 1.32
C THR A 85 -2.68 4.97 2.64
N ARG A 86 -3.26 5.99 3.26
CA ARG A 86 -2.80 6.49 4.57
C ARG A 86 -2.95 5.42 5.65
N GLU A 87 -4.10 4.77 5.71
CA GLU A 87 -4.40 3.75 6.72
C GLU A 87 -3.52 2.51 6.55
N VAL A 88 -3.40 2.01 5.33
CA VAL A 88 -2.52 0.88 4.99
C VAL A 88 -1.05 1.20 5.28
N LEU A 89 -0.58 2.39 4.91
CA LEU A 89 0.79 2.80 5.18
C LEU A 89 1.06 2.89 6.69
N GLN A 90 0.14 3.50 7.45
CA GLN A 90 0.26 3.62 8.89
C GLN A 90 0.30 2.24 9.56
N ALA A 91 -0.61 1.33 9.17
CA ALA A 91 -0.67 -0.02 9.75
C ALA A 91 0.63 -0.82 9.53
N LEU A 92 1.21 -0.72 8.33
CA LEU A 92 2.49 -1.37 8.04
C LEU A 92 3.64 -0.76 8.86
N GLN A 93 3.67 0.56 9.03
CA GLN A 93 4.70 1.25 9.82
C GLN A 93 4.59 0.94 11.32
N ASP A 94 3.38 0.87 11.86
CA ASP A 94 3.16 0.54 13.27
C ASP A 94 3.57 -0.91 13.57
N SER A 95 3.34 -1.83 12.63
CA SER A 95 3.81 -3.22 12.72
C SER A 95 5.34 -3.32 12.76
N GLU A 96 6.05 -2.47 12.01
CA GLU A 96 7.52 -2.39 12.04
C GLU A 96 8.02 -1.91 13.42
N ALA A 97 7.39 -0.88 13.98
CA ALA A 97 7.73 -0.36 15.30
C ALA A 97 7.54 -1.39 16.42
N VAL A 98 6.54 -2.27 16.32
CA VAL A 98 6.30 -3.35 17.30
C VAL A 98 7.34 -4.47 17.20
N GLY A 99 7.94 -4.67 16.02
CA GLY A 99 9.02 -5.63 15.81
C GLY A 99 10.35 -5.22 16.46
N ASP A 100 10.67 -3.93 16.44
CA ASP A 100 11.93 -3.39 16.97
C ASP A 100 12.06 -3.49 18.51
N PHE A 101 10.94 -3.50 19.25
CA PHE A 101 10.96 -3.70 20.72
C PHE A 101 11.16 -5.15 21.16
N ARG A 102 11.20 -6.11 20.21
CA ARG A 102 11.37 -7.56 20.49
C ARG A 102 12.74 -8.11 20.08
N SER A 103 13.68 -7.24 19.69
CA SER A 103 15.05 -7.60 19.29
C SER A 103 16.04 -7.49 20.45
#